data_AF-A0A800NDV8-F1
#
_entry.id   AF-A0A800NDV8-F1
#
_cell.length_a   1.000
_cell.length_b   1.000
_cell.length_c   1.000
_cell.angle_alpha   90.00
_cell.angle_beta   90.00
_cell.angle_gamma   90.00
#
_symmetry.space_group_name_H-M   'P 1'
#
loop_
_entity.id
_entity.type
_entity.pdbx_description
1 polymer ?
#
loop_
_entity_poly.entity_id
_entity_poly.type
_entity_poly.pdbx_seq_one_letter_code
_entity_poly.pdbx_strand_id
1 'polypeptide(L)'
;MIATGKFIGEGFDDPRLDTLFLSMPIAWKGTLQQYAGRLHRIHSDKQEVRVYDYIDKQVPVLKNMYEKRLEGYTAMGYRKKSATGTEQMNYFKRKVEHFNGVFEEN
;
A
#
# COMPACT_ATOMS: atom_id res chain seq x y z
N MET A 1 -3.92 8.73 -6.70
CA MET A 1 -4.33 7.77 -7.74
C MET A 1 -5.03 6.60 -7.08
N ILE A 2 -6.20 6.19 -7.59
CA ILE A 2 -6.91 4.98 -7.15
C ILE A 2 -6.94 4.05 -8.35
N ALA A 3 -6.48 2.82 -8.19
CA ALA A 3 -6.45 1.82 -9.25
C ALA A 3 -6.82 0.45 -8.69
N THR A 4 -7.56 -0.35 -9.47
CA THR A 4 -7.87 -1.74 -9.14
C THR A 4 -6.70 -2.65 -9.53
N GLY A 5 -6.62 -3.84 -8.92
CA GLY A 5 -5.50 -4.76 -9.10
C GLY A 5 -5.19 -5.15 -10.56
N LYS A 6 -6.19 -5.10 -11.46
CA LYS A 6 -6.03 -5.34 -12.90
C LYS A 6 -5.26 -4.20 -13.59
N PHE A 7 -5.54 -2.95 -13.23
CA PHE A 7 -4.86 -1.77 -13.79
C PHE A 7 -3.40 -1.62 -13.30
N ILE A 8 -3.13 -2.03 -12.05
CA ILE A 8 -1.75 -2.13 -11.53
C ILE A 8 -1.05 -3.38 -12.07
N GLY A 9 -1.72 -4.32 -12.73
CA GLY A 9 -1.08 -5.50 -13.33
C GLY A 9 -0.50 -5.25 -14.71
N GLU A 10 -1.19 -4.47 -15.55
CA GLU A 10 -1.00 -4.51 -17.02
C GLU A 10 0.05 -3.53 -17.60
N GLY A 11 0.54 -2.55 -16.85
CA GLY A 11 1.59 -1.67 -17.40
C GLY A 11 1.79 -0.29 -16.78
N PHE A 12 1.06 0.05 -15.71
CA PHE A 12 1.23 1.36 -15.06
C PHE A 12 2.68 1.61 -14.56
N ASP A 13 3.33 2.66 -15.07
CA ASP A 13 4.70 3.04 -14.73
C ASP A 13 4.80 4.52 -14.32
N ASP A 14 4.81 4.76 -13.01
CA ASP A 14 5.15 6.07 -12.44
C ASP A 14 6.20 5.88 -11.34
N PRO A 15 7.47 6.27 -11.57
CA PRO A 15 8.54 6.09 -10.59
C PRO A 15 8.35 6.93 -9.33
N ARG A 16 7.44 7.92 -9.31
CA ARG A 16 7.16 8.76 -8.13
C ARG A 16 6.38 8.03 -7.05
N LEU A 17 5.75 6.89 -7.36
CA LEU A 17 4.93 6.16 -6.38
C LEU A 17 5.77 5.66 -5.20
N ASP A 18 5.39 6.09 -4.01
CA ASP A 18 6.05 5.76 -2.74
C ASP A 18 5.14 4.98 -1.77
N THR A 19 3.82 4.95 -2.02
CA THR A 19 2.83 4.40 -1.09
C THR A 19 1.80 3.51 -1.77
N LEU A 20 1.53 2.33 -1.18
CA LEU A 20 0.44 1.43 -1.57
C LEU A 20 -0.59 1.32 -0.44
N PHE A 21 -1.86 1.48 -0.78
CA PHE A 21 -2.99 1.15 0.08
C PHE A 21 -3.59 -0.17 -0.42
N LEU A 22 -3.33 -1.26 0.30
CA LEU A 22 -3.82 -2.59 -0.02
C LEU A 22 -5.09 -2.88 0.77
N SER A 23 -6.25 -2.72 0.11
CA SER A 23 -7.57 -3.05 0.68
C SER A 23 -8.13 -4.38 0.18
N MET A 24 -7.44 -5.03 -0.76
CA MET A 24 -7.91 -6.27 -1.38
C MET A 24 -7.39 -7.51 -0.64
N PRO A 25 -8.22 -8.56 -0.47
CA PRO A 25 -7.78 -9.82 0.10
C PRO A 25 -6.97 -10.60 -0.93
N ILE A 26 -5.66 -10.32 -1.02
CA ILE A 26 -4.71 -11.11 -1.82
C ILE A 26 -3.81 -11.94 -0.89
N ALA A 27 -3.49 -13.16 -1.28
CA ALA A 27 -2.58 -14.04 -0.54
C ALA A 27 -1.40 -14.54 -1.39
N TRP A 28 -1.45 -14.34 -2.71
CA TRP A 28 -0.39 -14.82 -3.58
C TRP A 28 0.82 -13.90 -3.53
N LYS A 29 1.98 -14.47 -3.16
CA LYS A 29 3.23 -13.74 -3.00
C LYS A 29 3.66 -13.01 -4.28
N GLY A 30 3.43 -13.63 -5.44
CA GLY A 30 3.76 -13.04 -6.75
C GLY A 30 3.04 -11.71 -7.00
N THR A 31 1.73 -11.65 -6.78
CA THR A 31 0.95 -10.40 -6.91
C THR A 31 1.44 -9.34 -5.94
N LEU A 32 1.68 -9.72 -4.67
CA LEU A 32 2.15 -8.77 -3.67
C LEU A 32 3.51 -8.17 -4.04
N GLN A 33 4.44 -9.01 -4.52
CA GLN A 33 5.76 -8.59 -5.00
C GLN A 33 5.67 -7.69 -6.23
N GLN A 34 4.76 -7.98 -7.16
CA GLN A 34 4.53 -7.14 -8.33
C GLN A 34 4.03 -5.74 -7.94
N TYR A 35 3.10 -5.66 -6.98
CA TYR A 35 2.56 -4.38 -6.52
C TYR A 35 3.61 -3.58 -5.76
N ALA A 36 4.28 -4.19 -4.79
CA ALA A 36 5.33 -3.52 -4.01
C ALA A 36 6.55 -3.17 -4.88
N GLY A 37 6.92 -4.02 -5.84
CA GLY A 37 8.03 -3.80 -6.76
C GLY A 37 7.92 -2.50 -7.55
N ARG A 38 6.70 -2.09 -7.91
CA ARG A 38 6.46 -0.81 -8.62
C ARG A 38 6.82 0.41 -7.77
N LEU A 39 6.70 0.31 -6.45
CA LEU A 39 7.06 1.37 -5.52
C LEU A 39 8.58 1.54 -5.37
N HIS A 40 9.37 0.49 -5.64
CA HIS A 40 10.82 0.49 -5.42
C HIS A 40 11.64 1.12 -6.56
N ARG A 41 10.98 1.68 -7.58
CA ARG A 41 11.66 2.43 -8.64
C ARG A 41 12.35 3.68 -8.08
N ILE A 42 13.54 4.00 -8.58
CA ILE A 42 14.34 5.14 -8.11
C ILE A 42 13.68 6.44 -8.58
N HIS A 43 13.53 7.40 -7.67
CA HIS A 43 13.10 8.77 -7.96
C HIS A 43 13.69 9.71 -6.92
N SER A 44 14.18 10.89 -7.34
CA SER A 44 14.91 11.84 -6.47
C SER A 44 14.12 12.23 -5.22
N ASP A 45 12.81 12.40 -5.37
CA ASP A 45 11.95 12.91 -4.29
C ASP A 45 11.46 11.79 -3.36
N LYS A 46 11.84 10.54 -3.60
CA LYS A 46 11.37 9.38 -2.85
C LYS A 46 12.26 9.10 -1.64
N GLN A 47 11.72 9.35 -0.46
CA GLN A 47 12.44 9.18 0.81
C GLN A 47 12.22 7.80 1.45
N GLU A 48 11.03 7.22 1.28
CA GLU A 48 10.67 5.93 1.85
C GLU A 48 9.56 5.26 1.03
N VAL A 49 9.41 3.95 1.17
CA VAL A 49 8.29 3.20 0.59
C VAL A 49 7.40 2.65 1.70
N ARG A 50 6.08 2.82 1.56
CA ARG A 50 5.09 2.41 2.57
C ARG A 50 3.98 1.56 1.98
N VAL A 51 3.56 0.56 2.75
CA VAL A 51 2.36 -0.24 2.47
C VAL A 51 1.41 -0.12 3.65
N TYR A 52 0.19 0.32 3.38
CA TYR A 52 -0.93 0.30 4.30
C TYR A 52 -1.81 -0.90 3.94
N ASP A 53 -1.72 -1.95 4.74
CA ASP A 53 -2.47 -3.20 4.55
C ASP A 53 -3.71 -3.21 5.45
N TYR A 54 -4.89 -3.08 4.85
CA TYR A 54 -6.15 -3.11 5.56
C TYR A 54 -6.56 -4.56 5.82
N ILE A 55 -6.73 -4.88 7.09
CA ILE A 55 -6.98 -6.25 7.54
C ILE A 55 -8.27 -6.33 8.36
N ASP A 56 -9.05 -7.37 8.08
CA ASP A 56 -10.11 -7.81 8.97
C ASP A 56 -9.66 -9.12 9.64
N LYS A 57 -9.39 -9.05 10.95
CA LYS A 57 -8.93 -10.20 11.74
C LYS A 57 -10.09 -11.06 12.26
N GLN A 58 -11.32 -10.54 12.22
CA GLN A 58 -12.50 -11.25 12.70
C GLN A 58 -12.94 -12.33 11.72
N VAL A 59 -12.53 -12.21 10.45
CA VAL A 59 -12.78 -13.21 9.41
C VAL A 59 -11.55 -14.14 9.29
N PRO A 60 -11.64 -15.43 9.66
CA PRO A 60 -10.49 -16.34 9.70
C PRO A 60 -9.73 -16.46 8.38
N VAL A 61 -10.45 -16.50 7.25
CA VAL A 61 -9.84 -16.56 5.91
C VAL A 61 -8.98 -15.32 5.66
N LEU A 62 -9.48 -14.12 5.99
CA LEU A 62 -8.75 -12.86 5.77
C LEU A 62 -7.54 -12.73 6.69
N LYS A 63 -7.64 -13.22 7.93
CA LYS A 63 -6.50 -13.34 8.85
C LYS A 63 -5.40 -14.23 8.27
N ASN A 64 -5.73 -15.42 7.78
CA ASN A 64 -4.76 -16.34 7.19
C ASN A 64 -4.09 -15.75 5.94
N MET A 65 -4.84 -14.99 5.14
CA MET A 65 -4.28 -14.28 3.97
C MET A 65 -3.29 -13.19 4.40
N TYR A 66 -3.62 -12.42 5.45
CA TYR A 66 -2.71 -11.43 6.01
C TYR A 66 -1.42 -12.05 6.54
N GLU A 67 -1.49 -13.20 7.21
CA GLU A 67 -0.30 -13.93 7.69
C GLU A 67 0.64 -14.29 6.55
N LYS A 68 0.10 -14.79 5.42
CA LYS A 68 0.90 -15.03 4.20
C LYS A 68 1.52 -13.75 3.64
N ARG A 69 0.80 -12.62 3.71
CA ARG A 69 1.35 -11.32 3.28
C ARG A 69 2.49 -10.86 4.18
N LEU A 70 2.45 -11.11 5.49
CA LEU A 70 3.56 -10.77 6.41
C LEU A 70 4.88 -11.43 6.02
N GLU A 71 4.85 -12.70 5.62
CA GLU A 71 6.02 -13.41 5.09
C GLU A 71 6.53 -12.73 3.80
N GLY A 72 5.61 -12.35 2.91
CA GLY A 72 5.92 -11.62 1.68
C GLY A 72 6.59 -10.27 1.93
N TYR A 73 6.04 -9.46 2.83
CA TYR A 73 6.61 -8.17 3.23
C TYR A 73 8.01 -8.33 3.84
N THR A 74 8.17 -9.31 4.75
CA THR A 74 9.45 -9.58 5.39
C THR A 74 10.51 -9.99 4.38
N ALA A 75 10.15 -10.86 3.43
CA ALA A 75 11.06 -11.27 2.34
C ALA A 75 11.46 -10.12 1.41
N MET A 76 10.65 -9.06 1.31
CA MET A 76 10.96 -7.84 0.55
C MET A 76 11.71 -6.78 1.39
N GLY A 77 12.00 -7.05 2.67
CA GLY A 77 12.71 -6.12 3.55
C GLY A 77 11.83 -5.07 4.23
N TYR A 78 10.51 -5.15 4.09
CA TYR A 78 9.60 -4.28 4.84
C TYR A 78 9.63 -4.64 6.33
N ARG A 79 9.57 -3.61 7.17
CA ARG A 79 9.42 -3.75 8.62
C ARG A 79 8.10 -3.16 9.05
N LYS A 80 7.40 -3.86 9.92
CA LYS A 80 6.16 -3.35 10.53
C LYS A 80 6.51 -2.17 11.44
N LYS A 81 6.03 -0.97 11.13
CA LYS A 81 6.02 0.12 12.11
C LYS A 81 4.94 -0.18 13.14
N SER A 82 5.31 -0.13 14.42
CA SER A 82 4.36 -0.03 15.54
C SER A 82 3.77 1.37 15.54
N ALA A 83 2.91 1.67 14.57
CA ALA A 83 2.24 2.96 14.50
C ALA A 83 0.96 2.90 15.34
N THR A 84 0.79 3.85 16.25
CA THR A 84 -0.50 4.05 16.92
C THR A 84 -1.54 4.49 15.88
N GLY A 85 -2.82 4.18 16.09
CA GLY A 85 -3.89 4.55 15.14
C GLY A 85 -3.90 6.05 14.81
N THR A 86 -3.53 6.88 15.80
CA THR A 86 -3.41 8.34 15.68
C THR A 86 -2.30 8.77 14.71
N GLU A 87 -1.13 8.13 14.75
CA GLU A 87 -0.01 8.46 13.85
C GLU A 87 -0.34 8.13 12.38
N GLN A 88 -1.03 7.02 12.15
CA GLN A 88 -1.47 6.63 10.82
C GLN A 88 -2.50 7.62 10.27
N MET A 89 -3.48 8.01 11.09
CA MET A 89 -4.50 8.98 10.72
C MET A 89 -3.90 10.36 10.41
N ASN A 90 -3.00 10.85 11.26
CA ASN A 90 -2.34 12.15 11.04
C ASN A 90 -1.44 12.15 9.80
N TYR A 91 -0.75 11.05 9.52
CA TYR A 91 0.02 10.91 8.28
C TYR A 91 -0.90 10.95 7.05
N PHE A 92 -2.00 10.21 7.08
CA PHE A 92 -2.97 10.18 5.99
C PHE A 92 -3.55 11.57 5.73
N LYS A 93 -4.04 12.26 6.77
CA LYS A 93 -4.53 13.64 6.67
C LYS A 93 -3.51 14.57 6.04
N ARG A 94 -2.26 14.54 6.49
CA ARG A 94 -1.19 15.37 5.90
C ARG A 94 -0.98 15.08 4.41
N LYS A 95 -0.91 13.81 4.00
CA LYS A 95 -0.75 13.46 2.56
C LYS A 95 -1.98 13.87 1.73
N VAL A 96 -3.20 13.79 2.29
CA VAL A 96 -4.45 14.23 1.64
C VAL A 96 -4.52 15.76 1.52
N GLU A 97 -4.14 16.50 2.56
CA GLU A 97 -4.11 17.98 2.53
C GLU A 97 -3.09 18.52 1.51
N HIS A 98 -1.98 17.81 1.30
CA HIS A 98 -1.02 18.13 0.23
C HIS A 98 -1.53 17.70 -1.17
N PHE A 99 -2.68 17.03 -1.24
CA PHE A 99 -3.36 16.56 -2.45
C PHE A 99 -4.66 17.34 -2.73
N ASN A 100 -4.85 18.52 -2.14
CA ASN A 100 -5.99 19.41 -2.41
C ASN A 100 -5.95 19.98 -3.85
N GLY A 101 -6.24 19.13 -4.84
CA GLY A 101 -7.15 19.50 -5.90
C GLY A 101 -8.56 19.31 -5.33
N VAL A 102 -9.24 20.42 -5.07
CA VAL A 102 -10.65 20.43 -4.64
C VAL A 102 -11.48 19.73 -5.72
N PHE A 103 -12.17 18.65 -5.37
CA PHE A 103 -13.23 18.08 -6.19
C PHE A 103 -14.52 18.20 -5.39
N GLU A 104 -15.33 19.20 -5.75
CA GLU A 104 -16.72 19.27 -5.32
C GLU A 104 -17.53 18.26 -6.14
N GLU A 105 -18.41 17.51 -5.48
CA GLU A 105 -19.44 16.71 -6.15
C GLU A 105 -20.51 17.66 -6.72
N ASN A 106 -20.88 17.47 -7.99
CA ASN A 106 -22.14 17.97 -8.54
C ASN A 106 -23.26 16.98 -8.26
#